data_AF-A0A9P0QUM7-F1
#
_entry.id   AF-A0A9P0QUM7-F1
#
_cell.length_a   1.000
_cell.length_b   1.000
_cell.length_c   1.000
_cell.angle_alpha   90.00
_cell.angle_beta   90.00
_cell.angle_gamma   90.00
#
_symmetry.space_group_name_H-M   'P 1'
#
loop_
_entity.id
_entity.type
_entity.pdbx_description
1 polymer ?
#
loop_
_entity_poly.entity_id
_entity_poly.type
_entity_poly.pdbx_seq_one_letter_code
_entity_poly.pdbx_strand_id
1 'polypeptide(L)'
;MSQVSSFITPKLVHDAQFSLSSFVALMFLLFHYALIMRQLLRDPYMETKLILAHGSLFVLNLIATGYVVLYVIYPYVYREELLEEKKADKKSE
;
A
#
# COMPACT_ATOMS: atom_id res chain seq x y z
N MET A 1 -12.27 -15.08 -32.20
CA MET A 1 -12.09 -14.60 -30.81
C MET A 1 -11.23 -15.60 -30.03
N SER A 2 -9.92 -15.72 -30.31
CA SER A 2 -9.12 -16.86 -29.79
C SER A 2 -7.61 -16.58 -29.65
N GLN A 3 -7.19 -15.41 -29.18
CA GLN A 3 -5.76 -15.17 -28.85
C GLN A 3 -5.51 -14.40 -27.54
N VAL A 4 -6.54 -13.85 -26.89
CA VAL A 4 -6.36 -13.02 -25.68
C VAL A 4 -6.16 -13.87 -24.42
N SER A 5 -6.64 -15.12 -24.39
CA SER A 5 -6.56 -16.00 -23.22
C SER A 5 -5.18 -16.60 -22.95
N SER A 6 -4.19 -16.37 -23.82
CA SER A 6 -2.83 -16.93 -23.69
C SER A 6 -1.84 -16.03 -22.93
N PHE A 7 -2.21 -14.79 -22.61
CA PHE A 7 -1.30 -13.80 -22.02
C PHE A 7 -1.58 -13.50 -20.55
N ILE A 8 -2.70 -13.96 -19.99
CA ILE A 8 -3.04 -13.76 -18.58
C ILE A 8 -2.42 -14.90 -17.77
N THR A 9 -1.23 -14.66 -17.24
CA THR A 9 -0.63 -15.55 -16.25
C THR A 9 -1.21 -15.27 -14.86
N PRO A 10 -1.29 -16.26 -13.95
CA PRO A 10 -1.73 -16.05 -12.57
C PRO A 10 -0.93 -14.96 -11.87
N LYS A 11 0.39 -14.92 -12.13
CA LYS A 11 1.30 -13.90 -11.64
C LYS A 11 0.87 -12.48 -12.07
N LEU A 12 0.48 -12.28 -13.32
CA LEU A 12 0.02 -10.98 -13.81
C LEU A 12 -1.24 -10.51 -13.07
N VAL A 13 -2.12 -11.44 -12.70
CA VAL A 13 -3.34 -11.13 -11.93
C VAL A 13 -2.99 -10.69 -10.50
N HIS A 14 -2.07 -11.40 -9.85
CA HIS A 14 -1.57 -11.02 -8.51
C HIS A 14 -0.86 -9.66 -8.54
N ASP A 15 0.00 -9.42 -9.54
CA ASP A 15 0.68 -8.12 -9.73
C ASP A 15 -0.34 -6.99 -9.92
N ALA A 16 -1.38 -7.21 -10.73
CA ALA A 16 -2.44 -6.24 -10.97
C ALA A 16 -3.27 -5.95 -9.70
N GLN A 17 -3.63 -6.99 -8.93
CA GLN A 17 -4.33 -6.84 -7.66
C GLN A 17 -3.50 -6.07 -6.64
N PHE A 18 -2.23 -6.45 -6.46
CA PHE A 18 -1.32 -5.76 -5.56
C PHE A 18 -1.11 -4.30 -5.97
N SER A 19 -0.94 -4.04 -7.27
CA SER A 19 -0.80 -2.68 -7.81
C SER A 19 -2.04 -1.83 -7.55
N LEU A 20 -3.24 -2.38 -7.78
CA LEU A 20 -4.50 -1.68 -7.52
C LEU A 20 -4.68 -1.38 -6.03
N SER A 21 -4.42 -2.35 -5.15
CA SER A 21 -4.50 -2.14 -3.71
C SER A 21 -3.47 -1.12 -3.20
N SER A 22 -2.25 -1.15 -3.74
CA SER A 22 -1.20 -0.18 -3.42
C SER A 22 -1.54 1.22 -3.92
N PHE A 23 -2.20 1.33 -5.08
CA PHE A 23 -2.70 2.59 -5.61
C PHE A 23 -3.76 3.21 -4.69
N VAL A 24 -4.71 2.41 -4.18
CA VAL A 24 -5.73 2.88 -3.23
C VAL A 24 -5.09 3.33 -1.92
N ALA A 25 -4.10 2.59 -1.41
CA ALA A 25 -3.33 2.97 -0.23
C ALA A 25 -2.60 4.31 -0.43
N LEU A 26 -1.98 4.51 -1.59
CA LEU A 26 -1.33 5.77 -1.95
C LEU A 26 -2.34 6.93 -2.04
N MET A 27 -3.50 6.71 -2.65
CA MET A 27 -4.57 7.71 -2.72
C MET A 27 -4.97 8.17 -1.32
N PHE A 28 -5.12 7.25 -0.37
CA PHE A 28 -5.44 7.58 1.02
C PHE A 28 -4.41 8.50 1.67
N LEU A 29 -3.12 8.24 1.45
CA LEU A 29 -2.03 9.08 1.94
C LEU A 29 -2.07 10.48 1.30
N LEU A 30 -2.26 10.54 -0.03
CA LEU A 30 -2.35 11.81 -0.76
C LEU A 30 -3.53 12.66 -0.27
N PHE A 31 -4.70 12.05 -0.03
CA PHE A 31 -5.85 12.77 0.51
C PHE A 31 -5.57 13.31 1.92
N HIS A 32 -4.97 12.51 2.80
CA HIS A 32 -4.62 12.98 4.14
C HIS A 32 -3.62 14.14 4.08
N TYR A 33 -2.58 14.04 3.24
CA TYR A 33 -1.64 15.12 3.02
C TYR A 33 -2.33 16.39 2.50
N ALA A 34 -3.22 16.25 1.50
CA ALA A 34 -3.97 17.38 0.95
C ALA A 34 -4.84 18.07 2.00
N LEU A 35 -5.44 17.31 2.94
CA LEU A 35 -6.20 17.89 4.06
C LEU A 35 -5.33 18.71 4.99
N ILE A 36 -4.13 18.23 5.31
CA ILE A 36 -3.15 18.97 6.14
C ILE A 36 -2.72 20.25 5.42
N MET A 37 -2.36 20.16 4.14
CA MET A 37 -1.98 21.34 3.35
C MET A 37 -3.12 22.34 3.25
N ARG A 38 -4.37 21.88 3.10
CA ARG A 38 -5.54 22.75 3.09
C ARG A 38 -5.70 23.51 4.42
N GLN A 39 -5.41 22.88 5.55
CA GLN A 39 -5.45 23.55 6.86
C GLN A 39 -4.33 24.58 6.98
N LEU A 40 -3.10 24.22 6.60
CA LEU A 40 -1.95 25.13 6.62
C LEU A 40 -2.14 26.35 5.72
N LEU A 41 -2.76 26.18 4.54
CA LEU A 41 -3.05 27.30 3.64
C LEU A 41 -4.19 28.19 4.15
N ARG A 42 -5.14 27.62 4.91
CA ARG A 42 -6.26 28.39 5.47
C ARG A 42 -5.84 29.23 6.68
N ASP A 43 -4.92 28.72 7.48
CA ASP A 43 -4.34 29.43 8.62
C ASP A 43 -2.80 29.39 8.54
N PRO A 44 -2.19 30.38 7.85
CA PRO A 44 -0.74 30.41 7.69
C PRO A 44 0.01 30.73 8.99
N TYR A 45 -0.69 31.16 10.05
CA TYR A 45 -0.11 31.43 11.37
C TYR A 45 -0.46 30.35 12.40
N MET A 46 -0.84 29.16 11.93
CA MET A 46 -1.21 28.04 12.78
C MET A 46 -0.10 27.72 13.80
N GLU A 47 -0.52 27.49 15.05
CA GLU A 47 0.42 27.20 16.14
C GLU A 47 1.29 25.98 15.79
N THR A 48 2.61 26.09 16.04
CA THR A 48 3.59 25.04 15.73
C THR A 48 3.22 23.68 16.32
N LYS A 49 2.56 23.65 17.49
CA LYS A 49 2.08 22.40 18.11
C LYS A 49 1.03 21.69 17.26
N LEU A 50 0.09 22.44 16.65
CA LEU A 50 -0.91 21.88 15.76
C LEU A 50 -0.26 21.39 14.46
N ILE A 51 0.71 22.13 13.92
CA ILE A 51 1.48 21.70 12.75
C ILE A 51 2.16 20.35 13.04
N LEU A 52 2.80 20.25 14.20
CA LEU A 52 3.49 19.03 14.63
C LEU A 52 2.50 17.87 14.85
N ALA A 53 1.31 18.14 15.40
CA ALA A 53 0.27 17.13 15.58
C ALA A 53 -0.22 16.58 14.23
N HIS A 54 -0.52 17.45 13.27
CA HIS A 54 -0.91 17.03 11.91
C HIS A 54 0.21 16.25 11.21
N GLY A 55 1.45 16.71 11.29
CA GLY A 55 2.60 16.01 10.72
C GLY A 55 2.81 14.63 11.36
N SER A 56 2.69 14.53 12.69
CA SER A 56 2.83 13.25 13.41
C SER A 56 1.71 12.28 13.04
N LEU A 57 0.47 12.75 12.93
CA LEU A 57 -0.67 11.96 12.48
C LEU A 57 -0.45 11.43 11.05
N PHE A 58 0.13 12.24 10.17
CA PHE A 58 0.48 11.83 8.81
C PHE A 58 1.55 10.74 8.80
N VAL A 59 2.62 10.88 9.59
CA VAL A 59 3.68 9.87 9.72
C VAL A 59 3.13 8.55 10.25
N LEU A 60 2.27 8.60 11.29
CA LEU A 60 1.60 7.40 11.78
C LEU A 60 0.73 6.75 10.72
N ASN A 61 0.00 7.55 9.94
CA ASN A 61 -0.81 7.06 8.83
C ASN A 61 0.06 6.40 7.73
N LEU A 62 1.21 6.99 7.42
CA LEU A 62 2.18 6.43 6.48
C LEU A 62 2.68 5.07 6.94
N ILE A 63 3.11 4.97 8.20
CA ILE A 63 3.60 3.71 8.80
C ILE A 63 2.49 2.66 8.81
N ALA A 64 1.28 3.02 9.25
CA ALA A 64 0.14 2.11 9.28
C ALA A 64 -0.24 1.62 7.88
N THR A 65 -0.28 2.50 6.90
CA THR A 65 -0.58 2.16 5.50
C THR A 65 0.49 1.24 4.92
N GLY A 66 1.77 1.55 5.15
CA GLY A 66 2.88 0.70 4.73
C GLY A 66 2.82 -0.69 5.37
N TYR A 67 2.48 -0.76 6.66
CA TYR A 67 2.29 -2.03 7.36
C TYR A 67 1.17 -2.85 6.71
N VAL A 68 0.02 -2.24 6.41
CA VAL A 68 -1.10 -2.93 5.75
C VAL A 68 -0.69 -3.43 4.36
N VAL A 69 0.00 -2.63 3.56
CA VAL A 69 0.44 -3.05 2.22
C VAL A 69 1.42 -4.23 2.30
N LEU A 70 2.44 -4.15 3.15
CA LEU A 70 3.52 -5.13 3.19
C LEU A 70 3.20 -6.40 3.99
N TYR A 71 2.47 -6.28 5.09
CA TYR A 71 2.23 -7.40 6.01
C TYR A 71 0.81 -7.96 5.96
N VAL A 72 -0.11 -7.28 5.28
CA VAL A 72 -1.50 -7.77 5.12
C VAL A 72 -1.80 -8.05 3.65
N ILE A 73 -1.66 -7.04 2.78
CA ILE A 73 -2.04 -7.16 1.37
C ILE A 73 -1.06 -8.05 0.60
N TYR A 74 0.24 -7.81 0.72
CA TYR A 74 1.25 -8.62 0.03
C TYR A 74 1.12 -10.13 0.32
N PRO A 75 1.11 -10.60 1.59
CA PRO A 75 0.97 -12.03 1.86
C PRO A 75 -0.42 -12.58 1.53
N TYR A 76 -1.45 -11.74 1.47
CA TYR A 76 -2.78 -12.15 1.02
C TYR A 76 -2.82 -12.40 -0.49
N VAL A 77 -2.24 -11.49 -1.28
CA VAL A 77 -2.21 -11.58 -2.74
C VAL A 77 -1.26 -12.69 -3.21
N TYR A 78 -0.05 -12.78 -2.63
CA TYR A 78 0.96 -13.77 -3.03
C TYR A 78 0.96 -15.04 -2.15
N ARG A 79 -0.17 -15.39 -1.56
CA ARG A 79 -0.25 -16.50 -0.58
C ARG A 79 0.23 -17.83 -1.16
N GLU A 80 -0.13 -18.10 -2.41
CA GLU A 80 0.18 -19.36 -3.08
C GLU A 80 1.67 -19.46 -3.39
N GLU A 81 2.27 -18.40 -3.95
CA GLU A 81 3.72 -18.36 -4.21
C GLU A 81 4.54 -18.49 -2.93
N LEU A 82 4.14 -17.79 -1.86
CA LEU A 82 4.82 -17.86 -0.55
C LEU A 82 4.73 -19.26 0.09
N LEU A 83 3.69 -20.03 -0.21
CA LEU A 83 3.55 -21.42 0.25
C LEU A 83 4.40 -22.39 -0.59
N GLU A 84 4.57 -22.12 -1.88
CA GLU A 84 5.45 -22.89 -2.76
C GLU A 84 6.92 -22.68 -2.40
N GLU A 85 7.36 -21.44 -2.18
CA GLU A 85 8.71 -21.11 -1.74
C GLU A 85 9.06 -21.81 -0.42
N LYS A 86 8.17 -21.74 0.58
CA LYS A 86 8.38 -22.42 1.88
C LYS A 86 8.46 -23.95 1.77
N LYS A 87 7.80 -24.55 0.78
CA LYS A 87 7.88 -26.00 0.54
C LYS A 87 9.15 -26.38 -0.21
N ALA A 88 9.66 -25.50 -1.07
CA ALA A 88 10.93 -25.69 -1.76
C ALA A 88 12.10 -25.63 -0.77
N ASP A 89 12.15 -24.62 0.10
CA ASP A 89 13.20 -24.49 1.13
C ASP A 89 13.26 -25.71 2.07
N LYS A 90 12.10 -26.22 2.49
CA LYS A 90 12.01 -27.43 3.35
C LYS A 90 12.45 -28.74 2.68
N LYS A 91 12.54 -28.78 1.35
CA LYS A 91 13.04 -29.96 0.62
C LYS A 91 14.55 -29.89 0.37
N SER A 92 15.16 -28.72 0.54
CA SER A 92 16.61 -28.52 0.38
C SER A 92 17.41 -28.66 1.68
N GLU A 93 16.74 -28.72 2.83
CA GLU A 93 17.31 -29.13 4.13
C GLU A 93 17.25 -30.65 4.33
#